data_AF-A0A833T823-F1
#
_entry.id   AF-A0A833T823-F1
#
_cell.length_a   1.000
_cell.length_b   1.000
_cell.length_c   1.000
_cell.angle_alpha   90.00
_cell.angle_beta   90.00
_cell.angle_gamma   90.00
#
_symmetry.space_group_name_H-M   'P 1'
#
loop_
_entity.id
_entity.type
_entity.pdbx_description
1 polymer ?
#
loop_
_entity_poly.entity_id
_entity_poly.type
_entity_poly.pdbx_seq_one_letter_code
_entity_poly.pdbx_strand_id
1 'polypeptide(L)'
;MEGVPPGYRLNVGICLINSNNQVPNWLTYDFPPAVKAKVNRPWRGEFHGQVQKWFLMKLTKDESEINLASGEAKPEFAEWKWASPEEVIEQVVDYKRPTYEDLDC
;
A
#
# COMPACT_ATOMS: atom_id res chain seq x y z
N MET A 1 8.64 16.45 -9.74
CA MET A 1 8.37 17.63 -8.89
C MET A 1 8.44 17.14 -7.46
N GLU A 2 9.27 17.83 -6.67
CA GLU A 2 9.60 17.68 -5.23
C GLU A 2 9.96 16.29 -4.69
N GLY A 3 11.15 16.22 -4.08
CA GLY A 3 11.67 15.00 -3.46
C GLY A 3 10.82 14.57 -2.27
N VAL A 4 10.87 13.28 -1.97
CA VAL A 4 10.20 12.66 -0.83
C VAL A 4 10.48 13.46 0.45
N PRO A 5 9.46 13.91 1.21
CA PRO A 5 9.67 14.61 2.45
C PRO A 5 10.55 13.79 3.41
N PRO A 6 11.49 14.42 4.14
CA PRO A 6 12.31 13.72 5.13
C PRO A 6 11.45 12.92 6.12
N GLY A 7 11.88 11.70 6.45
CA GLY A 7 11.15 10.83 7.36
C GLY A 7 10.06 9.96 6.71
N TYR A 8 9.80 10.08 5.41
CA TYR A 8 8.89 9.18 4.71
C TYR A 8 9.63 8.12 3.91
N ARG A 9 9.11 6.89 3.90
CA ARG A 9 9.61 5.82 3.03
C ARG A 9 8.80 5.75 1.75
N LEU A 10 9.48 5.54 0.63
CA LEU A 10 8.83 5.20 -0.63
C LEU A 10 8.28 3.78 -0.57
N ASN A 11 7.07 3.60 -1.07
CA ASN A 11 6.49 2.29 -1.32
C ASN A 11 5.62 2.30 -2.58
N VAL A 12 5.36 1.13 -3.15
CA VAL A 12 4.48 0.95 -4.30
C VAL A 12 3.30 0.10 -3.87
N GLY A 13 2.09 0.56 -4.22
CA GLY A 13 0.85 -0.18 -4.02
C GLY A 13 0.21 -0.57 -5.35
N ILE A 14 -0.65 -1.60 -5.32
CA ILE A 14 -1.44 -2.05 -6.47
C ILE A 14 -2.92 -1.87 -6.12
N CYS A 15 -3.67 -1.07 -6.90
CA CYS A 15 -5.13 -0.99 -6.82
C CYS A 15 -5.71 -1.68 -8.06
N LEU A 16 -6.82 -2.40 -7.88
CA LEU A 16 -7.30 -3.30 -8.93
C LEU A 16 -8.27 -2.67 -9.92
N ILE A 17 -9.03 -1.63 -9.60
CA ILE A 17 -9.78 -0.78 -10.55
C ILE A 17 -10.08 0.53 -9.82
N ASN A 18 -9.99 1.68 -10.50
CA ASN A 18 -10.80 2.84 -10.14
C ASN A 18 -11.70 3.23 -11.31
N SER A 19 -12.80 3.92 -11.04
CA SER A 19 -13.81 4.25 -12.05
C SER A 19 -13.26 5.01 -13.27
N ASN A 20 -12.11 5.67 -13.10
CA ASN A 20 -11.49 6.55 -14.08
C ASN A 20 -10.23 5.99 -14.76
N ASN A 21 -9.78 4.77 -14.44
CA ASN A 21 -8.48 4.20 -14.86
C ASN A 21 -7.27 5.13 -14.63
N GLN A 22 -7.32 5.97 -13.60
CA GLN A 22 -6.29 6.96 -13.31
C GLN A 22 -5.54 6.58 -12.04
N VAL A 23 -4.22 6.65 -12.07
CA VAL A 23 -3.45 6.62 -10.83
C VAL A 23 -3.32 8.06 -10.35
N PRO A 24 -3.75 8.41 -9.13
CA PRO A 24 -3.44 9.73 -8.59
C PRO A 24 -1.92 9.96 -8.51
N ASN A 25 -1.54 11.23 -8.43
CA ASN A 25 -0.17 11.58 -8.10
C ASN A 25 0.20 10.98 -6.72
N TRP A 26 1.48 11.03 -6.34
CA TRP A 26 1.96 10.48 -5.07
C TRP A 26 1.02 10.74 -3.88
N LEU A 27 0.59 9.66 -3.22
CA LEU A 27 -0.23 9.72 -2.02
C LEU A 27 0.65 9.55 -0.78
N THR A 28 0.27 10.18 0.31
CA THR A 28 1.01 10.05 1.58
C THR A 28 0.08 9.68 2.71
N TYR A 29 0.55 8.83 3.62
CA TYR A 29 -0.13 8.62 4.90
C TYR A 29 0.88 8.60 6.04
N ASP A 30 0.43 9.04 7.22
CA ASP A 30 1.20 9.00 8.44
C ASP A 30 0.97 7.71 9.21
N PHE A 31 2.02 7.20 9.85
CA PHE A 31 1.88 6.13 10.80
C PHE A 31 1.22 6.64 12.10
N PRO A 32 0.27 5.90 12.69
CA PRO A 32 -0.23 6.24 14.01
C PRO A 32 0.87 6.06 15.08
N PRO A 33 0.78 6.74 16.24
CA PRO A 33 1.83 6.73 17.27
C PRO A 33 2.32 5.33 17.68
N ALA A 34 1.39 4.38 17.80
CA ALA A 34 1.72 2.98 18.14
C ALA A 34 2.56 2.28 17.06
N VAL A 35 2.35 2.60 15.78
CA VAL A 35 3.14 2.07 14.66
C VAL A 35 4.48 2.80 14.56
N LYS A 36 4.49 4.13 14.72
CA LYS A 36 5.73 4.93 14.80
C LYS A 36 6.67 4.39 15.88
N ALA A 37 6.16 4.07 17.06
CA ALA A 37 6.96 3.49 18.13
C ALA A 37 7.60 2.14 17.74
N LYS A 38 6.88 1.28 17.00
CA LYS A 38 7.41 -0.01 16.52
C LYS A 38 8.44 0.15 15.40
N VAL A 39 8.22 1.08 14.48
CA VAL A 39 9.08 1.30 13.31
C VAL A 39 10.34 2.10 13.67
N ASN A 40 10.26 3.05 14.61
CA ASN A 40 11.40 3.90 14.98
C ASN A 40 12.31 3.25 16.02
N ARG A 41 11.79 2.33 16.86
CA ARG A 41 12.56 1.65 17.91
C ARG A 41 13.80 0.89 17.40
N PRO A 42 13.73 0.12 16.30
CA PRO A 42 14.90 -0.55 15.74
C PRO A 42 15.82 0.39 14.95
N TRP A 43 15.26 1.44 14.35
CA TRP A 43 15.92 2.18 13.27
C TRP A 43 16.56 3.52 13.67
N ARG A 44 16.38 3.99 14.92
CA ARG A 44 16.90 5.29 15.42
C ARG A 44 16.60 6.50 14.51
N GLY A 45 15.64 6.38 13.60
CA GLY A 45 15.23 7.41 12.66
C GLY A 45 13.80 7.84 12.92
N GLU A 46 13.45 9.04 12.46
CA GLU A 46 12.09 9.58 12.54
C GLU A 46 11.30 9.14 11.30
N PHE A 47 10.76 7.91 11.31
CA PHE A 47 9.83 7.50 10.25
C PHE A 47 8.42 8.02 10.56
N HIS A 48 7.94 8.90 9.68
CA HIS A 48 6.66 9.59 9.82
C HIS A 48 5.54 8.81 9.16
N GLY A 49 5.82 8.21 8.00
CA GLY A 49 4.80 7.61 7.15
C GLY A 49 5.38 7.01 5.87
N GLN A 50 4.51 6.80 4.88
CA GLN A 50 4.92 6.39 3.54
C GLN A 50 4.42 7.38 2.49
N VAL A 51 5.25 7.57 1.46
CA VAL A 51 4.85 8.18 0.19
C VAL A 51 4.70 7.06 -0.82
N GLN A 52 3.54 6.97 -1.46
CA GLN A 52 3.14 5.86 -2.29
C GLN A 52 2.75 6.29 -3.68
N LYS A 53 3.21 5.51 -4.66
CA LYS A 53 2.70 5.56 -6.02
C LYS A 53 1.92 4.28 -6.28
N TRP A 54 0.71 4.44 -6.78
CA TRP A 54 -0.17 3.32 -7.07
C TRP A 54 -0.06 2.94 -8.54
N PHE A 55 -0.44 1.71 -8.88
CA PHE A 55 -0.55 1.27 -10.25
C PHE A 55 -1.79 0.41 -10.41
N LEU A 56 -2.48 0.60 -11.53
CA LEU A 56 -3.57 -0.26 -11.96
C LEU A 56 -2.99 -1.38 -12.81
N MET A 57 -3.26 -2.63 -12.43
CA MET A 57 -2.75 -3.81 -13.11
C MET A 57 -3.87 -4.78 -13.43
N LYS A 58 -3.87 -5.31 -14.65
CA LYS A 58 -4.74 -6.41 -15.07
C LYS A 58 -3.96 -7.70 -15.05
N LEU A 59 -4.42 -8.70 -14.30
CA LEU A 59 -3.89 -10.06 -14.42
C LEU A 59 -4.30 -10.62 -15.78
N THR A 60 -3.31 -10.96 -16.61
CA THR A 60 -3.53 -11.52 -17.95
C THR A 60 -3.26 -13.02 -18.04
N LYS A 61 -2.72 -13.61 -16.97
CA LYS A 61 -2.42 -15.04 -16.84
C LYS A 61 -3.43 -15.72 -15.92
N ASP A 62 -3.26 -17.02 -15.74
CA ASP A 62 -4.01 -17.80 -14.76
C ASP A 62 -3.68 -17.38 -13.33
N GLU A 63 -4.67 -17.49 -12.45
CA GLU A 63 -4.55 -17.18 -11.02
C GLU A 63 -3.60 -18.13 -10.30
N SER A 64 -3.37 -19.33 -10.83
CA SER A 64 -2.39 -20.29 -10.31
C SER A 64 -0.95 -19.75 -10.31
N GLU A 65 -0.69 -18.69 -11.08
CA GLU A 65 0.61 -18.01 -11.12
C GLU A 65 0.82 -17.09 -9.90
N ILE A 66 -0.21 -16.81 -9.11
CA ILE A 66 -0.09 -15.98 -7.90
C ILE A 66 0.58 -16.80 -6.80
N ASN A 67 1.88 -16.55 -6.61
CA ASN A 67 2.68 -17.18 -5.55
C ASN A 67 3.12 -16.15 -4.51
N LEU A 68 2.50 -16.17 -3.33
CA LEU A 68 2.82 -15.25 -2.23
C LEU A 68 4.10 -15.62 -1.48
N ALA A 69 4.61 -16.85 -1.66
CA ALA A 69 5.77 -17.39 -0.96
C ALA A 69 7.05 -17.37 -1.81
N SER A 70 7.05 -16.68 -2.96
CA SER A 70 8.20 -16.69 -3.86
C SER A 70 9.37 -15.88 -3.29
N GLY A 71 10.48 -16.56 -2.93
CA GLY A 71 11.77 -15.94 -2.63
C GLY A 71 12.41 -16.41 -1.32
N GLU A 72 13.55 -15.81 -0.98
CA GLU A 72 14.29 -16.07 0.27
C GLU A 72 13.83 -15.18 1.44
N ALA A 73 13.06 -14.13 1.14
CA ALA A 73 12.55 -13.20 2.13
C ALA A 73 11.27 -13.73 2.80
N LYS A 74 11.01 -13.25 4.03
CA LYS A 74 9.75 -13.52 4.71
C LYS A 74 8.59 -12.97 3.85
N PRO A 75 7.58 -13.79 3.52
CA PRO A 75 6.40 -13.35 2.76
C PRO A 75 5.71 -12.18 3.45
N GLU A 76 5.36 -11.16 2.66
CA GLU A 76 4.57 -10.03 3.14
C GLU A 76 3.10 -10.42 3.32
N PHE A 77 2.59 -11.29 2.45
CA PHE A 77 1.20 -11.74 2.43
C PHE A 77 1.12 -13.24 2.72
N ALA A 78 0.13 -13.63 3.52
CA ALA A 78 -0.16 -15.04 3.80
C ALA A 78 -1.24 -15.60 2.87
N GLU A 79 -2.22 -14.77 2.50
CA GLU A 79 -3.40 -15.16 1.73
C GLU A 79 -3.79 -14.02 0.78
N TRP A 80 -4.52 -14.36 -0.28
CA TRP A 80 -5.11 -13.40 -1.21
C TRP A 80 -6.52 -13.84 -1.60
N LYS A 81 -7.36 -12.88 -1.98
CA LYS A 81 -8.67 -13.10 -2.60
C LYS A 81 -8.96 -11.97 -3.57
N TRP A 82 -9.81 -12.21 -4.55
CA TRP A 82 -10.49 -11.13 -5.25
C TRP A 82 -11.48 -10.46 -4.29
N ALA A 83 -11.55 -9.14 -4.37
CA ALA A 83 -12.45 -8.33 -3.56
C ALA A 83 -12.95 -7.16 -4.43
N SER A 84 -14.18 -6.72 -4.19
CA SER A 84 -14.64 -5.45 -4.73
C SER A 84 -13.84 -4.31 -4.11
N PRO A 85 -13.77 -3.15 -4.76
CA PRO A 85 -13.04 -2.04 -4.21
C PRO A 85 -13.55 -1.57 -2.84
N GLU A 86 -14.87 -1.58 -2.63
CA GLU A 86 -15.51 -1.28 -1.35
C GLU A 86 -15.09 -2.26 -0.26
N GLU A 87 -15.03 -3.56 -0.58
CA GLU A 87 -14.55 -4.60 0.34
C GLU A 87 -13.07 -4.39 0.74
N VAL A 88 -12.25 -3.84 -0.16
CA VAL A 88 -10.83 -3.50 0.12
C VAL A 88 -10.74 -2.34 1.10
N ILE A 89 -11.54 -1.29 0.92
CA ILE A 89 -11.62 -0.13 1.84
C ILE A 89 -12.07 -0.58 3.25
N GLU A 90 -13.00 -1.52 3.34
CA GLU A 90 -13.48 -2.04 4.63
C GLU A 90 -12.42 -2.90 5.35
N GLN A 91 -11.62 -3.66 4.61
CA GLN A 91 -10.61 -4.58 5.16
C GLN A 91 -9.27 -3.91 5.46
N VAL A 92 -8.99 -2.74 4.88
CA VAL A 92 -7.72 -2.05 5.09
C VAL A 92 -7.61 -1.51 6.53
N VAL A 93 -6.38 -1.49 7.05
CA VAL A 93 -6.08 -0.88 8.35
C VAL A 93 -6.50 0.59 8.39
N ASP A 94 -7.09 1.03 9.50
CA ASP A 94 -7.79 2.33 9.61
C ASP A 94 -6.98 3.53 9.10
N TYR A 95 -5.68 3.58 9.41
CA TYR A 95 -4.83 4.71 9.04
C TYR A 95 -4.47 4.75 7.54
N LYS A 96 -4.79 3.71 6.77
CA LYS A 96 -4.65 3.68 5.30
C LYS A 96 -5.98 3.90 4.58
N ARG A 97 -7.12 3.80 5.28
CA ARG A 97 -8.45 3.92 4.66
C ARG A 97 -8.63 5.21 3.85
N PRO A 98 -8.26 6.41 4.35
CA PRO A 98 -8.40 7.64 3.58
C PRO A 98 -7.61 7.62 2.27
N THR A 99 -6.41 7.02 2.27
CA THR A 99 -5.58 6.87 1.07
C THR A 99 -6.24 5.95 0.04
N TYR A 100 -6.99 4.94 0.47
CA TYR A 100 -7.69 4.03 -0.43
C TYR A 100 -9.00 4.64 -0.94
N GLU A 101 -9.70 5.41 -0.11
CA GLU A 101 -10.85 6.22 -0.53
C GLU A 101 -10.44 7.25 -1.61
N ASP A 102 -9.28 7.90 -1.44
CA ASP A 102 -8.72 8.84 -2.43
C ASP A 102 -8.36 8.19 -3.77
N LEU A 103 -8.10 6.89 -3.80
CA LEU A 103 -7.82 6.16 -5.04
C LEU A 103 -9.08 5.94 -5.87
N ASP A 104 -10.27 6.07 -5.27
CA ASP A 104 -11.55 5.64 -5.84
C ASP A 104 -11.46 4.17 -6.31
N CYS A 105 -10.73 3.36 -5.52
CA CYS A 105 -10.99 1.93 -5.46
C CYS A 105 -12.37 1.87 -4.77
#